data_AF-A0A8T9S5M7-F1
#
_entry.id   AF-A0A8T9S5M7-F1
#
_cell.length_a   1.000
_cell.length_b   1.000
_cell.length_c   1.000
_cell.angle_alpha   90.00
_cell.angle_beta   90.00
_cell.angle_gamma   90.00
#
_symmetry.space_group_name_H-M   'P 1'
#
loop_
_entity.id
_entity.type
_entity.pdbx_description
1 polymer ?
#
loop_
_entity_poly.entity_id
_entity_poly.type
_entity_poly.pdbx_seq_one_letter_code
_entity_poly.pdbx_strand_id
1 'polypeptide(L)'
;MTRFALTVCFTLGALRLAAQSPLSPQGKPFYLDLHAERIAVPERNFYIEQVVDGRGAQTAIGLINHGLNNNFAAVLFRNGLEPELTTWLQQQVTQRPTDRPVVLCVRQLRVGEIVTVKALGYASTATADLVADVYEHRPDGYHFVSNVADRISTRGVSADYEHIRHLAGLLEKCLYQASKANLDAAAKRPARTLAQLVAERPQVARPAILRAAYPRAGVYYTVEDFLANRPDSTASVDLDTVRSARVGGNSSEWDGTVLLKAQVRTAAGARVNKNNVWGFSDGWQSYIRHVNLYHPLSQQAEIFTFVGAAPVDVAAQNQQAKRTAENQGLGGGFFGGQLVGTTGKPIVYGVDWRSGLAAPVLNASTRPRHDTAFVYVYRPLGGPPAPQRLLLNDREVGQLKPGQYLELVWPHFGRPMRLSVGTPGGPALLLAPSTTAANYVRLGPRAASPWEWMPARQGEAEVDALEKQRSR
;
A
#
# COMPACT_ATOMS: atom_id res chain seq x y z
N MET A 1 35.19 -28.14 40.93
CA MET A 1 35.31 -27.35 39.68
C MET A 1 35.10 -28.29 38.51
N THR A 2 33.88 -28.36 38.00
CA THR A 2 33.51 -29.33 36.95
C THR A 2 32.61 -28.59 35.97
N ARG A 3 33.09 -28.35 34.76
CA ARG A 3 32.35 -27.65 33.69
C ARG A 3 31.60 -28.69 32.87
N PHE A 4 30.27 -28.60 32.84
CA PHE A 4 29.44 -29.31 31.87
C PHE A 4 29.38 -28.48 30.58
N ALA A 5 29.78 -29.10 29.46
CA ALA A 5 29.55 -28.58 28.12
C ALA A 5 28.24 -29.18 27.59
N LEU A 6 27.28 -28.32 27.27
CA LEU A 6 26.00 -28.70 26.68
C LEU A 6 26.11 -28.54 25.15
N THR A 7 26.22 -29.65 24.43
CA THR A 7 26.20 -29.68 22.95
C THR A 7 24.74 -29.73 22.49
N VAL A 8 24.25 -28.65 21.87
CA VAL A 8 22.91 -28.59 21.26
C VAL A 8 23.06 -28.90 19.77
N CYS A 9 22.59 -30.08 19.35
CA CYS A 9 22.44 -30.45 17.93
C CYS A 9 21.16 -29.82 17.35
N PHE A 10 21.31 -28.92 16.38
CA PHE A 10 20.19 -28.45 15.56
C PHE A 10 19.99 -29.38 14.36
N THR A 11 18.83 -30.04 14.30
CA THR A 11 18.37 -30.80 13.13
C THR A 11 17.74 -29.84 12.11
N LEU A 12 18.34 -29.74 10.93
CA LEU A 12 17.79 -29.02 9.77
C LEU A 12 16.60 -29.81 9.19
N GLY A 13 15.38 -29.41 9.57
CA GLY A 13 14.15 -29.85 8.89
C GLY A 13 13.94 -29.06 7.59
N ALA A 14 14.04 -29.72 6.43
CA ALA A 14 13.75 -29.12 5.14
C ALA A 14 12.24 -28.84 4.99
N LEU A 15 11.85 -27.59 5.21
CA LEU A 15 10.48 -27.11 4.97
C LEU A 15 10.28 -26.94 3.46
N ARG A 16 9.51 -27.84 2.82
CA ARG A 16 9.06 -27.66 1.43
C ARG A 16 8.00 -26.55 1.39
N LEU A 17 8.40 -25.35 0.98
CA LEU A 17 7.47 -24.28 0.61
C LEU A 17 6.69 -24.72 -0.65
N ALA A 18 5.39 -24.91 -0.50
CA ALA A 18 4.48 -25.06 -1.62
C ALA A 18 4.46 -23.73 -2.40
N ALA A 19 5.08 -23.70 -3.57
CA ALA A 19 4.92 -22.61 -4.52
C ALA A 19 3.44 -22.56 -4.92
N GLN A 20 2.75 -21.47 -4.61
CA GLN A 20 1.42 -21.23 -5.15
C GLN A 20 1.59 -21.04 -6.66
N SER A 21 1.01 -21.94 -7.46
CA SER A 21 0.97 -21.80 -8.90
C SER A 21 0.37 -20.44 -9.25
N PRO A 22 1.03 -19.62 -10.09
CA PRO A 22 0.42 -18.37 -10.54
C PRO A 22 -0.95 -18.72 -11.15
N LEU A 23 -1.99 -18.01 -10.72
CA LEU A 23 -3.29 -18.11 -11.36
C LEU A 23 -3.10 -17.83 -12.85
N SER A 24 -3.14 -18.86 -13.69
CA SER A 24 -3.10 -18.68 -15.14
C SER A 24 -4.35 -17.90 -15.52
N PRO A 25 -4.23 -16.64 -15.99
CA PRO A 25 -5.40 -15.88 -16.42
C PRO A 25 -6.07 -16.66 -17.55
N GLN A 26 -7.31 -17.11 -17.34
CA GLN A 26 -8.04 -17.92 -18.33
C GLN A 26 -8.58 -17.08 -19.50
N GLY A 27 -8.39 -15.75 -19.48
CA GLY A 27 -8.80 -14.83 -20.53
C GLY A 27 -7.72 -14.60 -21.60
N LYS A 28 -8.16 -14.22 -22.81
CA LYS A 28 -7.25 -13.70 -23.84
C LYS A 28 -6.53 -12.46 -23.29
N PRO A 29 -5.21 -12.34 -23.43
CA PRO A 29 -4.48 -11.15 -22.97
C PRO A 29 -5.01 -9.90 -23.67
N PHE A 30 -5.05 -8.80 -22.93
CA PHE A 30 -5.37 -7.48 -23.46
C PHE A 30 -4.06 -6.77 -23.79
N TYR A 31 -3.84 -6.49 -25.07
CA TYR A 31 -2.65 -5.79 -25.53
C TYR A 31 -2.91 -4.29 -25.55
N LEU A 32 -2.07 -3.53 -24.85
CA LEU A 32 -2.07 -2.08 -25.01
C LEU A 32 -1.48 -1.71 -26.36
N ASP A 33 -2.09 -0.70 -26.98
CA ASP A 33 -1.63 -0.16 -28.24
C ASP A 33 -1.74 1.36 -28.21
N LEU A 34 -0.58 2.02 -28.14
CA LEU A 34 -0.49 3.47 -27.98
C LEU A 34 -0.42 4.23 -29.32
N HIS A 35 -0.43 3.56 -30.48
CA HIS A 35 -0.13 4.21 -31.77
C HIS A 35 -1.05 5.41 -32.09
N ALA A 36 -2.32 5.34 -31.65
CA ALA A 36 -3.31 6.38 -31.87
C ALA A 36 -3.22 7.54 -30.86
N GLU A 37 -2.56 7.32 -29.72
CA GLU A 37 -2.42 8.33 -28.67
C GLU A 37 -1.31 9.32 -28.99
N ARG A 38 -1.50 10.55 -28.52
CA ARG A 38 -0.56 11.66 -28.66
C ARG A 38 -0.28 12.25 -27.29
N ILE A 39 0.94 12.74 -27.10
CA ILE A 39 1.33 13.47 -25.89
C ILE A 39 2.05 14.75 -26.27
N ALA A 40 1.95 15.77 -25.42
CA ALA A 40 2.64 17.03 -25.58
C ALA A 40 3.43 17.37 -24.30
N VAL A 41 4.76 17.43 -24.44
CA VAL A 41 5.65 17.87 -23.36
C VAL A 41 6.24 19.23 -23.74
N PRO A 42 5.54 20.35 -23.45
CA PRO A 42 6.02 21.68 -23.78
C PRO A 42 7.30 21.98 -22.99
N GLU A 43 8.14 22.85 -23.55
CA GLU A 43 9.38 23.33 -22.90
C GLU A 43 10.39 22.24 -22.49
N ARG A 44 10.25 21.01 -23.01
CA ARG A 44 11.26 19.98 -22.79
C ARG A 44 12.61 20.41 -23.38
N ASN A 45 13.67 19.98 -22.72
CA ASN A 45 15.07 20.11 -23.11
C ASN A 45 15.75 18.73 -23.19
N PHE A 46 14.95 17.69 -23.43
CA PHE A 46 15.37 16.31 -23.52
C PHE A 46 14.53 15.53 -24.53
N TYR A 47 15.07 14.41 -25.01
CA TYR A 47 14.34 13.42 -25.77
C TYR A 47 14.55 12.03 -25.15
N ILE A 48 13.59 11.13 -25.33
CA ILE A 48 13.70 9.77 -24.83
C ILE A 48 14.57 8.96 -25.79
N GLU A 49 15.78 8.62 -25.35
CA GLU A 49 16.67 7.73 -26.10
C GLU A 49 16.16 6.29 -26.03
N GLN A 50 15.82 5.81 -24.83
CA GLN A 50 15.31 4.45 -24.62
C GLN A 50 14.51 4.35 -23.33
N VAL A 51 13.62 3.36 -23.28
CA VAL A 51 12.90 2.92 -22.08
C VAL A 51 13.50 1.61 -21.61
N VAL A 52 13.74 1.51 -20.31
CA VAL A 52 14.30 0.32 -19.65
C VAL A 52 13.31 -0.19 -18.61
N ASP A 53 13.06 -1.49 -18.57
CA ASP A 53 12.17 -2.14 -17.62
C ASP A 53 12.93 -2.51 -16.33
N GLY A 54 12.87 -1.61 -15.35
CA GLY A 54 13.41 -1.81 -14.01
C GLY A 54 12.43 -2.45 -13.02
N ARG A 55 11.30 -3.03 -13.47
CA ARG A 55 10.26 -3.62 -12.59
C ARG A 55 10.60 -5.04 -12.10
N GLY A 56 11.66 -5.65 -12.64
CA GLY A 56 12.02 -7.06 -12.39
C GLY A 56 11.34 -8.01 -13.37
N ALA A 57 11.21 -9.30 -13.01
CA ALA A 57 10.70 -10.36 -13.90
C ALA A 57 9.16 -10.32 -14.16
N GLN A 58 8.54 -9.13 -14.18
CA GLN A 58 7.11 -8.95 -14.36
C GLN A 58 6.78 -8.51 -15.79
N THR A 59 6.31 -9.45 -16.62
CA THR A 59 5.86 -9.13 -17.98
C THR A 59 4.49 -8.47 -18.01
N ALA A 60 3.53 -8.99 -17.22
CA ALA A 60 2.21 -8.41 -17.05
C ALA A 60 2.29 -7.08 -16.30
N ILE A 61 1.60 -6.07 -16.83
CA ILE A 61 1.51 -4.75 -16.19
C ILE A 61 0.24 -4.63 -15.35
N GLY A 62 -0.65 -5.62 -15.40
CA GLY A 62 -1.88 -5.58 -14.63
C GLY A 62 -2.94 -6.58 -15.07
N LEU A 63 -4.12 -6.44 -14.47
CA LEU A 63 -5.31 -7.23 -14.76
C LEU A 63 -6.51 -6.30 -14.92
N ILE A 64 -7.28 -6.49 -15.98
CA ILE A 64 -8.53 -5.75 -16.24
C ILE A 64 -9.68 -6.72 -16.41
N ASN A 65 -10.92 -6.24 -16.29
CA ASN A 65 -12.07 -7.00 -16.73
C ASN A 65 -12.30 -6.67 -18.20
N HIS A 66 -12.34 -7.69 -19.05
CA HIS A 66 -12.48 -7.48 -20.48
C HIS A 66 -13.66 -8.28 -21.06
N GLY A 67 -14.43 -7.61 -21.90
CA GLY A 67 -15.56 -8.17 -22.65
C GLY A 67 -16.85 -8.32 -21.84
N LEU A 68 -17.92 -8.73 -22.52
CA LEU A 68 -19.29 -8.78 -21.96
C LEU A 68 -19.43 -9.67 -20.71
N ASN A 69 -18.55 -10.66 -20.54
CA ASN A 69 -18.56 -11.58 -19.41
C ASN A 69 -17.66 -11.13 -18.25
N ASN A 70 -17.03 -9.95 -18.34
CA ASN A 70 -16.07 -9.43 -17.36
C ASN A 70 -14.99 -10.46 -17.02
N ASN A 71 -14.41 -11.09 -18.04
CA ASN A 71 -13.33 -12.06 -17.85
C ASN A 71 -12.04 -11.29 -17.54
N PHE A 72 -11.28 -11.77 -16.56
CA PHE A 72 -9.97 -11.19 -16.28
C PHE A 72 -9.02 -11.41 -17.46
N ALA A 73 -8.43 -10.31 -17.94
CA ALA A 73 -7.39 -10.33 -18.96
C ALA A 73 -6.10 -9.73 -18.38
N ALA A 74 -4.98 -10.42 -18.58
CA ALA A 74 -3.67 -9.85 -18.31
C ALA A 74 -3.38 -8.73 -19.31
N VAL A 75 -2.97 -7.58 -18.80
CA VAL A 75 -2.57 -6.44 -19.62
C VAL A 75 -1.10 -6.56 -19.95
N LEU A 76 -0.77 -6.50 -21.24
CA LEU A 76 0.57 -6.70 -21.77
C LEU A 76 0.85 -5.72 -22.92
N PHE A 77 2.12 -5.56 -23.23
CA PHE A 77 2.58 -5.07 -24.54
C PHE A 77 2.85 -6.28 -25.44
N ARG A 78 2.53 -6.19 -26.73
CA ARG A 78 2.66 -7.27 -27.70
C ARG A 78 4.11 -7.69 -27.94
N ASN A 79 5.01 -6.72 -28.07
CA ASN A 79 6.44 -6.87 -28.32
C ASN A 79 7.28 -6.63 -27.05
N GLY A 80 6.63 -6.43 -25.90
CA GLY A 80 7.29 -6.08 -24.64
C GLY A 80 7.29 -4.57 -24.37
N LEU A 81 7.45 -4.22 -23.09
CA LEU A 81 7.35 -2.83 -22.62
C LEU A 81 8.42 -1.93 -23.24
N GLU A 82 9.68 -2.35 -23.18
CA GLU A 82 10.83 -1.54 -23.62
C GLU A 82 10.74 -1.14 -25.10
N PRO A 83 10.61 -2.07 -26.09
CA PRO A 83 10.60 -1.70 -27.49
C PRO A 83 9.36 -0.89 -27.89
N GLU A 84 8.19 -1.19 -27.34
CA GLU A 84 6.96 -0.45 -27.69
C GLU A 84 6.97 0.97 -27.12
N LEU A 85 7.29 1.14 -25.82
CA LEU A 85 7.34 2.46 -25.23
C LEU A 85 8.49 3.30 -25.80
N THR A 86 9.64 2.70 -26.10
CA THR A 86 10.76 3.40 -26.76
C THR A 86 10.33 3.92 -28.13
N THR A 87 9.80 3.04 -28.98
CA THR A 87 9.36 3.40 -30.34
C THR A 87 8.30 4.48 -30.30
N TRP A 88 7.28 4.32 -29.46
CA TRP A 88 6.21 5.30 -29.35
C TRP A 88 6.73 6.64 -28.80
N LEU A 89 7.52 6.66 -27.73
CA LEU A 89 8.04 7.90 -27.16
C LEU A 89 8.98 8.66 -28.11
N GLN A 90 9.80 7.97 -28.88
CA GLN A 90 10.65 8.60 -29.90
C GLN A 90 9.83 9.25 -31.02
N GLN A 91 8.67 8.67 -31.37
CA GLN A 91 7.74 9.26 -32.33
C GLN A 91 7.01 10.48 -31.77
N GLN A 92 6.59 10.45 -30.50
CA GLN A 92 5.84 11.55 -29.87
C GLN A 92 6.74 12.70 -29.40
N VAL A 93 7.96 12.38 -28.99
CA VAL A 93 8.93 13.31 -28.37
C VAL A 93 10.18 13.40 -29.25
N THR A 94 9.99 13.82 -30.50
CA THR A 94 11.07 13.92 -31.49
C THR A 94 12.21 14.81 -30.98
N GLN A 95 13.45 14.35 -31.18
CA GLN A 95 14.66 15.07 -30.80
C GLN A 95 14.74 16.44 -31.45
N ARG A 96 15.00 17.47 -30.63
CA ARG A 96 15.39 18.81 -31.08
C ARG A 96 16.90 19.00 -30.95
N PRO A 97 17.52 19.97 -31.65
CA PRO A 97 18.96 20.20 -31.56
C PRO A 97 19.48 20.52 -30.15
N THR A 98 18.64 21.09 -29.29
CA THR A 98 18.97 21.44 -27.90
C THR A 98 18.60 20.34 -26.90
N ASP A 99 17.94 19.28 -27.34
CA ASP A 99 17.47 18.22 -26.45
C ASP A 99 18.63 17.29 -26.08
N ARG A 100 18.66 16.92 -24.80
CA ARG A 100 19.62 15.96 -24.26
C ARG A 100 19.05 14.54 -24.21
N PRO A 101 19.83 13.50 -24.49
CA PRO A 101 19.35 12.12 -24.42
C PRO A 101 19.05 11.74 -22.97
N VAL A 102 17.85 11.20 -22.74
CA VAL A 102 17.51 10.59 -21.45
C VAL A 102 16.96 9.18 -21.61
N VAL A 103 17.26 8.35 -20.62
CA VAL A 103 16.71 7.01 -20.44
C VAL A 103 15.62 7.06 -19.37
N LEU A 104 14.47 6.46 -19.69
CA LEU A 104 13.37 6.29 -18.75
C LEU A 104 13.39 4.87 -18.19
N CYS A 105 13.84 4.70 -16.95
CA CYS A 105 13.83 3.41 -16.28
C CYS A 105 12.52 3.22 -15.50
N VAL A 106 11.61 2.40 -16.02
CA VAL A 106 10.30 2.13 -15.41
C VAL A 106 10.49 1.26 -14.17
N ARG A 107 10.08 1.77 -13.00
CA ARG A 107 10.15 1.06 -11.71
C ARG A 107 8.83 0.44 -11.32
N GLN A 108 7.74 1.05 -11.76
CA GLN A 108 6.40 0.54 -11.59
C GLN A 108 5.57 0.98 -12.79
N LEU A 109 4.84 0.05 -13.37
CA LEU A 109 3.76 0.33 -14.30
C LEU A 109 2.64 -0.63 -13.96
N ARG A 110 1.52 -0.08 -13.49
CA ARG A 110 0.34 -0.85 -13.09
C ARG A 110 -0.87 -0.34 -13.81
N VAL A 111 -1.67 -1.25 -14.35
CA VAL A 111 -2.98 -0.97 -14.94
C VAL A 111 -3.99 -1.88 -14.26
N GLY A 112 -5.18 -1.37 -13.97
CA GLY A 112 -6.20 -2.20 -13.37
C GLY A 112 -7.56 -1.55 -13.30
N GLU A 113 -8.53 -2.32 -12.85
CA GLU A 113 -9.90 -1.88 -12.71
C GLU A 113 -10.44 -2.19 -11.32
N ILE A 114 -11.13 -1.22 -10.75
CA ILE A 114 -11.90 -1.40 -9.52
C ILE A 114 -13.38 -1.40 -9.89
N VAL A 115 -13.97 -2.59 -9.91
CA VAL A 115 -15.41 -2.75 -10.13
C VAL A 115 -16.13 -2.48 -8.81
N THR A 116 -17.09 -1.57 -8.85
CA THR A 116 -18.01 -1.26 -7.76
C THR A 116 -19.42 -1.61 -8.19
N VAL A 117 -20.10 -2.44 -7.40
CA VAL A 117 -21.53 -2.72 -7.61
C VAL A 117 -22.37 -1.61 -6.99
N LYS A 118 -23.31 -1.07 -7.76
CA LYS A 118 -24.34 -0.14 -7.30
C LYS A 118 -25.72 -0.77 -7.49
N ALA A 119 -26.72 -0.18 -6.82
CA ALA A 119 -28.11 -0.57 -6.98
C ALA A 119 -28.61 -0.55 -8.45
N LEU A 120 -28.01 0.29 -9.30
CA LEU A 120 -28.39 0.49 -10.71
C LEU A 120 -27.39 -0.14 -11.71
N GLY A 121 -26.51 -1.04 -11.26
CA GLY A 121 -25.55 -1.75 -12.12
C GLY A 121 -24.09 -1.61 -11.69
N TYR A 122 -23.17 -1.93 -12.60
CA TYR A 122 -21.73 -1.89 -12.35
C TYR A 122 -21.16 -0.51 -12.69
N ALA A 123 -20.28 -0.02 -11.83
CA ALA A 123 -19.38 1.08 -12.16
C ALA A 123 -17.96 0.54 -12.08
N SER A 124 -17.20 0.67 -13.17
CA SER A 124 -15.77 0.36 -13.15
C SER A 124 -14.97 1.64 -12.97
N THR A 125 -13.86 1.55 -12.26
CA THR A 125 -12.87 2.62 -12.20
C THR A 125 -11.59 2.09 -12.82
N ALA A 126 -11.28 2.54 -14.03
CA ALA A 126 -9.97 2.34 -14.62
C ALA A 126 -8.93 3.09 -13.79
N THR A 127 -7.81 2.44 -13.51
CA THR A 127 -6.69 3.01 -12.77
C THR A 127 -5.40 2.63 -13.47
N ALA A 128 -4.50 3.59 -13.59
CA ALA A 128 -3.13 3.34 -14.00
C ALA A 128 -2.16 4.14 -13.13
N ASP A 129 -1.01 3.54 -12.84
CA ASP A 129 0.05 4.11 -12.02
C ASP A 129 1.40 3.93 -12.71
N LEU A 130 2.22 4.97 -12.72
CA LEU A 130 3.58 4.96 -13.28
C LEU A 130 4.56 5.51 -12.25
N VAL A 131 5.69 4.82 -12.06
CA VAL A 131 6.87 5.33 -11.37
C VAL A 131 8.07 5.03 -12.25
N ALA A 132 8.87 6.05 -12.54
CA ALA A 132 10.09 5.90 -13.33
C ALA A 132 11.23 6.75 -12.78
N ASP A 133 12.46 6.28 -13.01
CA ASP A 133 13.67 7.06 -12.78
C ASP A 133 14.17 7.58 -14.14
N VAL A 134 14.52 8.85 -14.19
CA VAL A 134 15.04 9.52 -15.39
C VAL A 134 16.55 9.62 -15.28
N TYR A 135 17.28 9.20 -16.31
CA TYR A 135 18.74 9.30 -16.39
C TYR A 135 19.16 10.05 -17.63
N GLU A 136 20.05 11.03 -17.50
CA GLU A 136 20.68 11.71 -18.64
C GLU A 136 21.85 10.86 -19.13
N HIS A 137 21.90 10.59 -20.43
CA HIS A 137 23.02 9.89 -21.05
C HIS A 137 24.12 10.90 -21.41
N ARG A 138 25.33 10.64 -20.93
CA ARG A 138 26.54 11.41 -21.17
C ARG A 138 27.65 10.48 -21.67
N PRO A 139 28.75 11.02 -22.23
CA PRO A 139 29.85 10.20 -22.76
C PRO A 139 30.43 9.20 -21.74
N ASP A 140 30.36 9.50 -20.45
CA ASP A 140 30.86 8.65 -19.35
C ASP A 140 29.81 7.69 -18.77
N GLY A 141 28.53 7.82 -19.14
CA GLY A 141 27.46 6.90 -18.74
C GLY A 141 26.13 7.58 -18.45
N TYR A 142 25.30 6.93 -17.62
CA TYR A 142 23.94 7.39 -17.30
C TYR A 142 23.88 8.03 -15.92
N HIS A 143 23.42 9.28 -15.84
CA HIS A 143 23.39 10.06 -14.61
C HIS A 143 21.96 10.28 -14.15
N PHE A 144 21.65 9.93 -12.91
CA PHE A 144 20.30 10.10 -12.36
C PHE A 144 19.89 11.58 -12.38
N VAL A 145 18.73 11.90 -12.94
CA VAL A 145 18.17 13.27 -13.01
C VAL A 145 17.12 13.43 -11.92
N SER A 146 16.07 12.62 -11.98
CA SER A 146 14.89 12.75 -11.12
C SER A 146 14.12 11.43 -11.07
N ASN A 147 13.29 11.28 -10.04
CA ASN A 147 12.24 10.29 -10.04
C ASN A 147 10.94 11.01 -10.42
N VAL A 148 10.14 10.37 -11.27
CA VAL A 148 8.84 10.86 -11.71
C VAL A 148 7.79 9.81 -11.39
N ALA A 149 6.61 10.26 -10.96
CA ALA A 149 5.51 9.37 -10.64
C ALA A 149 4.18 10.08 -10.77
N ASP A 150 3.16 9.35 -11.23
CA ASP A 150 1.79 9.88 -11.30
C ASP A 150 0.77 8.72 -11.28
N ARG A 151 -0.50 9.09 -11.09
CA ARG A 151 -1.66 8.22 -11.16
C ARG A 151 -2.78 8.89 -11.93
N ILE A 152 -3.45 8.10 -12.76
CA ILE A 152 -4.70 8.48 -13.38
C ILE A 152 -5.76 7.44 -13.02
N SER A 153 -6.96 7.93 -12.71
CA SER A 153 -8.11 7.07 -12.52
C SER A 153 -9.36 7.73 -13.07
N THR A 154 -10.16 6.97 -13.80
CA THR A 154 -11.42 7.46 -14.36
C THR A 154 -12.52 6.47 -14.03
N ARG A 155 -13.64 6.99 -13.54
CA ARG A 155 -14.84 6.20 -13.26
C ARG A 155 -15.71 6.18 -14.51
N GLY A 156 -16.13 5.00 -14.95
CA GLY A 156 -16.99 4.81 -16.11
C GLY A 156 -17.92 3.61 -15.98
N VAL A 157 -18.79 3.44 -16.97
CA VAL A 157 -19.61 2.22 -17.13
C VAL A 157 -18.78 1.10 -17.77
N SER A 158 -17.93 1.45 -18.73
CA SER A 158 -16.85 0.60 -19.27
C SER A 158 -15.52 1.33 -19.06
N ALA A 159 -14.50 0.58 -18.65
CA ALA A 159 -13.18 1.08 -18.29
C ALA A 159 -12.09 0.58 -19.24
N ASP A 160 -12.38 -0.45 -20.04
CA ASP A 160 -11.42 -1.17 -20.88
C ASP A 160 -10.68 -0.22 -21.85
N TYR A 161 -11.39 0.74 -22.44
CA TYR A 161 -10.82 1.69 -23.43
C TYR A 161 -10.06 2.84 -22.79
N GLU A 162 -10.18 3.02 -21.47
CA GLU A 162 -9.55 4.13 -20.76
C GLU A 162 -8.06 3.88 -20.49
N HIS A 163 -7.63 2.62 -20.41
CA HIS A 163 -6.28 2.25 -20.01
C HIS A 163 -5.20 2.77 -20.96
N ILE A 164 -5.46 2.74 -22.27
CA ILE A 164 -4.54 3.23 -23.30
C ILE A 164 -4.33 4.75 -23.12
N ARG A 165 -5.43 5.50 -22.99
CA ARG A 165 -5.42 6.95 -22.76
C ARG A 165 -4.81 7.32 -21.42
N HIS A 166 -5.08 6.54 -20.36
CA HIS A 166 -4.49 6.76 -19.04
C HIS A 166 -2.98 6.57 -19.07
N LEU A 167 -2.49 5.54 -19.78
CA LEU A 167 -1.06 5.34 -19.93
C LEU A 167 -0.40 6.50 -20.69
N ALA A 168 -0.99 6.95 -21.80
CA ALA A 168 -0.48 8.12 -22.53
C ALA A 168 -0.45 9.38 -21.64
N GLY A 169 -1.55 9.67 -20.94
CA GLY A 169 -1.63 10.81 -20.02
C GLY A 169 -0.67 10.69 -18.83
N LEU A 170 -0.42 9.49 -18.31
CA LEU A 170 0.58 9.26 -17.26
C LEU A 170 1.99 9.54 -17.74
N LEU A 171 2.33 9.05 -18.93
CA LEU A 171 3.62 9.32 -19.55
C LEU A 171 3.79 10.81 -19.80
N GLU A 172 2.78 11.49 -20.33
CA GLU A 172 2.79 12.95 -20.52
C GLU A 172 3.08 13.70 -19.21
N LYS A 173 2.33 13.40 -18.13
CA LYS A 173 2.54 14.04 -16.83
C LYS A 173 3.92 13.75 -16.24
N CYS A 174 4.37 12.50 -16.29
CA CYS A 174 5.70 12.12 -15.80
C CYS A 174 6.81 12.82 -16.60
N LEU A 175 6.67 12.95 -17.92
CA LEU A 175 7.63 13.66 -18.76
C LEU A 175 7.58 15.17 -18.54
N TYR A 176 6.42 15.72 -18.22
CA TYR A 176 6.30 17.12 -17.78
C TYR A 176 7.02 17.34 -16.44
N GLN A 177 6.90 16.41 -15.48
CA GLN A 177 7.70 16.48 -14.24
C GLN A 177 9.20 16.43 -14.54
N ALA A 178 9.61 15.55 -15.47
CA ALA A 178 11.01 15.46 -15.92
C ALA A 178 11.50 16.76 -16.57
N SER A 179 10.65 17.49 -17.31
CA SER A 179 11.05 18.74 -17.99
C SER A 179 11.29 19.89 -17.02
N LYS A 180 10.76 19.81 -15.80
CA LYS A 180 11.03 20.75 -14.72
C LYS A 180 12.25 20.36 -13.87
N ALA A 181 12.87 19.20 -14.11
CA ALA A 181 14.06 18.78 -13.38
C ALA A 181 15.32 19.54 -13.85
N ASN A 182 16.28 19.71 -12.95
CA ASN A 182 17.58 20.29 -13.28
C ASN A 182 18.52 19.19 -13.80
N LEU A 183 18.56 19.01 -15.12
CA LEU A 183 19.46 18.06 -15.77
C LEU A 183 20.95 18.41 -15.53
N ASP A 184 21.31 19.68 -15.33
CA ASP A 184 22.72 20.06 -15.09
C ASP A 184 23.21 19.58 -13.72
N ALA A 185 22.30 19.40 -12.76
CA ALA A 185 22.62 18.77 -11.48
C ALA A 185 22.93 17.27 -11.63
N ALA A 186 22.48 16.61 -12.70
CA ALA A 186 22.77 15.21 -12.96
C ALA A 186 24.26 14.98 -13.24
N ALA A 187 24.95 15.95 -13.84
CA ALA A 187 26.40 15.94 -14.08
C ALA A 187 27.24 15.63 -12.82
N LYS A 188 26.72 16.01 -11.64
CA LYS A 188 27.42 15.88 -10.36
C LYS A 188 27.17 14.53 -9.69
N ARG A 189 26.29 13.70 -10.25
CA ARG A 189 25.95 12.37 -9.73
C ARG A 189 26.81 11.32 -10.42
N PRO A 190 27.10 10.18 -9.75
CA PRO A 190 27.93 9.14 -10.32
C PRO A 190 27.30 8.57 -11.59
N ALA A 191 28.14 8.38 -12.62
CA ALA A 191 27.76 7.66 -13.83
C ALA A 191 27.40 6.21 -13.51
N ARG A 192 26.41 5.68 -14.24
CA ARG A 192 25.97 4.29 -14.16
C ARG A 192 26.00 3.65 -15.53
N THR A 193 26.11 2.32 -15.56
CA THR A 193 25.88 1.51 -16.75
C THR A 193 24.39 1.22 -16.94
N LEU A 194 23.98 0.83 -18.15
CA LEU A 194 22.59 0.45 -18.44
C LEU A 194 22.10 -0.69 -17.54
N ALA A 195 22.95 -1.70 -17.30
CA ALA A 195 22.65 -2.82 -16.41
C ALA A 195 22.41 -2.37 -14.96
N GLN A 196 23.16 -1.37 -14.48
CA GLN A 196 22.94 -0.79 -13.15
C GLN A 196 21.65 0.01 -13.07
N LEU A 197 21.14 0.57 -14.18
CA LEU A 197 19.82 1.22 -14.16
C LEU A 197 18.74 0.21 -13.81
N VAL A 198 18.77 -0.99 -14.40
CA VAL A 198 17.82 -2.08 -14.10
C VAL A 198 17.99 -2.57 -12.66
N ALA A 199 19.22 -2.91 -12.27
CA ALA A 199 19.50 -3.62 -11.03
C ALA A 199 19.46 -2.73 -9.78
N GLU A 200 19.86 -1.47 -9.90
CA GLU A 200 20.07 -0.58 -8.76
C GLU A 200 19.09 0.59 -8.78
N ARG A 201 18.47 0.87 -7.63
CA ARG A 201 17.72 2.11 -7.45
C ARG A 201 18.69 3.27 -7.21
N PRO A 202 18.37 4.49 -7.65
CA PRO A 202 19.14 5.67 -7.29
C PRO A 202 19.04 5.88 -5.78
N GLN A 203 20.15 6.25 -5.15
CA GLN A 203 20.15 6.67 -3.75
C GLN A 203 19.49 8.06 -3.69
N VAL A 204 18.22 8.06 -3.34
CA VAL A 204 17.47 9.30 -3.09
C VAL A 204 17.58 9.61 -1.59
N ALA A 205 17.76 10.88 -1.25
CA ALA A 205 17.77 11.31 0.15
C ALA A 205 16.49 10.81 0.83
N ARG A 206 16.66 10.13 1.98
CA ARG A 206 15.55 9.58 2.74
C ARG A 206 14.54 10.70 3.09
N PRO A 207 13.24 10.56 2.76
CA PRO A 207 12.21 11.53 3.09
C PRO A 207 12.26 12.00 4.55
N ALA A 208 11.91 13.26 4.81
CA ALA A 208 11.94 13.84 6.16
C ALA A 208 11.01 13.09 7.11
N ILE A 209 9.85 12.64 6.62
CA ILE A 209 8.89 11.85 7.40
C ILE A 209 9.45 10.53 7.92
N LEU A 210 10.33 9.87 7.15
CA LEU A 210 10.97 8.61 7.56
C LEU A 210 12.15 8.82 8.52
N ARG A 211 12.64 10.06 8.66
CA ARG A 211 13.74 10.44 9.57
C ARG A 211 13.23 11.05 10.87
N ALA A 212 12.02 11.56 10.88
CA ALA A 212 11.43 12.16 12.06
C ALA A 212 11.08 11.10 13.11
N ALA A 213 11.29 11.41 14.39
CA ALA A 213 10.85 10.54 15.48
C ALA A 213 9.32 10.45 15.53
N TYR A 214 8.64 11.54 15.15
CA TYR A 214 7.19 11.67 15.10
C TYR A 214 6.77 12.51 13.88
N PRO A 215 5.61 12.22 13.28
CA PRO A 215 5.02 13.09 12.26
C PRO A 215 4.62 14.43 12.89
N ARG A 216 4.69 15.52 12.12
CA ARG A 216 4.18 16.82 12.59
C ARG A 216 2.65 16.81 12.56
N ALA A 217 2.03 17.42 13.57
CA ALA A 217 0.58 17.56 13.63
C ALA A 217 0.07 18.53 12.55
N GLY A 218 -1.05 18.20 11.93
CA GLY A 218 -1.72 19.02 10.91
C GLY A 218 -2.17 18.21 9.69
N VAL A 219 -2.55 18.93 8.63
CA VAL A 219 -3.09 18.34 7.39
C VAL A 219 -2.05 18.31 6.29
N TYR A 220 -1.90 17.17 5.62
CA TYR A 220 -1.08 17.02 4.41
C TYR A 220 -1.99 17.07 3.19
N TYR A 221 -1.89 18.12 2.39
CA TYR A 221 -2.74 18.26 1.19
C TYR A 221 -2.19 17.40 0.04
N THR A 222 -0.87 17.29 -0.07
CA THR A 222 -0.20 16.46 -1.08
C THR A 222 0.72 15.41 -0.45
N VAL A 223 1.21 14.49 -1.28
CA VAL A 223 2.24 13.53 -0.84
C VAL A 223 3.55 14.26 -0.54
N GLU A 224 3.90 15.29 -1.29
CA GLU A 224 5.13 16.07 -1.09
C GLU A 224 5.13 16.74 0.29
N ASP A 225 3.98 17.28 0.74
CA ASP A 225 3.82 17.81 2.10
C ASP A 225 4.14 16.73 3.14
N PHE A 226 3.61 15.53 2.93
CA PHE A 226 3.84 14.40 3.81
C PHE A 226 5.30 13.97 3.83
N LEU A 227 5.95 13.77 2.67
CA LEU A 227 7.35 13.38 2.58
C LEU A 227 8.29 14.41 3.20
N ALA A 228 7.97 15.70 3.03
CA ALA A 228 8.69 16.81 3.63
C ALA A 228 8.39 16.97 5.14
N ASN A 229 7.39 16.26 5.67
CA ASN A 229 6.85 16.42 7.02
C ASN A 229 6.49 17.88 7.31
N ARG A 230 5.78 18.52 6.37
CA ARG A 230 5.36 19.93 6.40
C ARG A 230 3.83 20.03 6.25
N PRO A 231 3.06 19.61 7.26
CA PRO A 231 1.61 19.77 7.22
C PRO A 231 1.22 21.25 7.35
N ASP A 232 0.00 21.58 6.92
CA ASP A 232 -0.71 22.76 7.37
C ASP A 232 -1.16 22.55 8.83
N SER A 233 -0.40 23.15 9.75
CA SER A 233 -0.66 23.11 11.19
C SER A 233 -1.75 24.09 11.64
N THR A 234 -2.27 24.92 10.73
CA THR A 234 -3.33 25.89 11.02
C THR A 234 -4.72 25.35 10.71
N ALA A 235 -4.81 24.28 9.92
CA ALA A 235 -6.04 23.57 9.67
C ALA A 235 -6.48 22.73 10.88
N SER A 236 -7.79 22.68 11.12
CA SER A 236 -8.39 21.80 12.13
C SER A 236 -8.97 20.54 11.50
N VAL A 237 -8.91 19.43 12.24
CA VAL A 237 -9.40 18.13 11.80
C VAL A 237 -10.42 17.61 12.82
N ASP A 238 -11.69 17.53 12.40
CA ASP A 238 -12.74 16.91 13.20
C ASP A 238 -12.87 15.44 12.79
N LEU A 239 -12.73 14.52 13.75
CA LEU A 239 -12.74 13.08 13.52
C LEU A 239 -14.07 12.43 13.92
N ASP A 240 -14.59 11.58 13.04
CA ASP A 240 -15.74 10.72 13.30
C ASP A 240 -15.34 9.26 13.06
N THR A 241 -15.47 8.42 14.10
CA THR A 241 -15.17 6.99 14.01
C THR A 241 -16.26 6.27 13.24
N VAL A 242 -15.89 5.57 12.17
CA VAL A 242 -16.82 4.79 11.37
C VAL A 242 -16.96 3.39 11.98
N ARG A 243 -18.19 3.00 12.34
CA ARG A 243 -18.48 1.62 12.74
C ARG A 243 -18.18 0.64 11.60
N SER A 244 -17.52 -0.46 11.92
CA SER A 244 -17.06 -1.51 10.99
C SER A 244 -18.15 -2.02 10.04
N ALA A 245 -19.41 -2.08 10.49
CA ALA A 245 -20.55 -2.51 9.70
C ALA A 245 -20.77 -1.73 8.37
N ARG A 246 -20.18 -0.54 8.21
CA ARG A 246 -20.33 0.28 6.99
C ARG A 246 -19.26 0.05 5.92
N VAL A 247 -18.26 -0.78 6.20
CA VAL A 247 -17.06 -0.94 5.34
C VAL A 247 -17.25 -2.05 4.30
N GLY A 248 -18.35 -2.80 4.39
CA GLY A 248 -18.61 -3.98 3.57
C GLY A 248 -17.94 -5.23 4.12
N GLY A 249 -18.50 -6.40 3.82
CA GLY A 249 -18.03 -7.68 4.37
C GLY A 249 -18.60 -8.00 5.75
N ASN A 250 -18.10 -9.07 6.37
CA ASN A 250 -18.49 -9.46 7.72
C ASN A 250 -17.84 -8.49 8.72
N SER A 251 -18.65 -7.71 9.46
CA SER A 251 -18.15 -6.65 10.36
C SER A 251 -17.14 -7.16 11.38
N SER A 252 -17.22 -8.44 11.77
CA SER A 252 -16.29 -9.06 12.73
C SER A 252 -14.86 -9.16 12.21
N GLU A 253 -14.65 -9.20 10.89
CA GLU A 253 -13.30 -9.24 10.30
C GLU A 253 -12.56 -7.90 10.49
N TRP A 254 -13.30 -6.81 10.63
CA TRP A 254 -12.77 -5.46 10.83
C TRP A 254 -12.61 -5.05 12.29
N ASP A 255 -13.06 -5.89 13.23
CA ASP A 255 -12.99 -5.58 14.65
C ASP A 255 -11.55 -5.27 15.05
N GLY A 256 -11.38 -4.10 15.65
CA GLY A 256 -10.07 -3.59 16.05
C GLY A 256 -9.34 -2.73 15.03
N THR A 257 -9.94 -2.44 13.88
CA THR A 257 -9.42 -1.40 12.99
C THR A 257 -10.07 -0.06 13.33
N VAL A 258 -9.27 0.99 13.49
CA VAL A 258 -9.79 2.36 13.61
C VAL A 258 -9.96 2.93 12.20
N LEU A 259 -11.20 3.17 11.81
CA LEU A 259 -11.54 3.80 10.53
C LEU A 259 -12.14 5.16 10.80
N LEU A 260 -11.55 6.19 10.20
CA LEU A 260 -11.91 7.57 10.49
C LEU A 260 -12.53 8.24 9.26
N LYS A 261 -13.56 9.04 9.49
CA LYS A 261 -13.92 10.15 8.62
C LYS A 261 -13.33 11.41 9.23
N ALA A 262 -12.69 12.21 8.39
CA ALA A 262 -12.20 13.52 8.79
C ALA A 262 -12.99 14.61 8.08
N GLN A 263 -13.37 15.65 8.81
CA GLN A 263 -13.76 16.93 8.25
C GLN A 263 -12.64 17.92 8.50
N VAL A 264 -12.09 18.49 7.43
CA VAL A 264 -10.99 19.44 7.51
C VAL A 264 -11.52 20.85 7.30
N ARG A 265 -11.08 21.78 8.15
CA ARG A 265 -11.35 23.21 8.01
C ARG A 265 -10.03 23.97 7.98
N THR A 266 -9.95 25.00 7.15
CA THR A 266 -8.79 25.92 7.12
C THR A 266 -8.74 26.76 8.40
N ALA A 267 -7.67 27.52 8.60
CA ALA A 267 -7.55 28.49 9.70
C ALA A 267 -8.73 29.49 9.77
N ALA A 268 -9.31 29.84 8.61
CA ALA A 268 -10.48 30.72 8.52
C ALA A 268 -11.83 29.99 8.78
N GLY A 269 -11.80 28.71 9.15
CA GLY A 269 -12.98 27.88 9.40
C GLY A 269 -13.68 27.34 8.15
N ALA A 270 -13.17 27.65 6.95
CA ALA A 270 -13.74 27.20 5.68
C ALA A 270 -13.50 25.71 5.48
N ARG A 271 -14.53 24.99 5.02
CA ARG A 271 -14.45 23.55 4.79
C ARG A 271 -13.55 23.24 3.59
N VAL A 272 -12.59 22.34 3.79
CA VAL A 272 -11.76 21.82 2.70
C VAL A 272 -12.46 20.65 2.03
N ASN A 273 -12.40 20.58 0.70
CA ASN A 273 -12.85 19.41 -0.03
C ASN A 273 -11.97 18.21 0.35
N LYS A 274 -12.58 17.12 0.84
CA LYS A 274 -11.86 15.88 1.18
C LYS A 274 -10.99 15.33 0.05
N ASN A 275 -11.33 15.64 -1.20
CA ASN A 275 -10.55 15.25 -2.39
C ASN A 275 -9.19 15.93 -2.46
N ASN A 276 -9.03 17.07 -1.78
CA ASN A 276 -7.80 17.85 -1.75
C ASN A 276 -6.94 17.53 -0.52
N VAL A 277 -7.32 16.54 0.28
CA VAL A 277 -6.57 16.11 1.47
C VAL A 277 -5.99 14.73 1.21
N TRP A 278 -4.67 14.64 1.19
CA TRP A 278 -3.95 13.36 1.07
C TRP A 278 -3.98 12.59 2.40
N GLY A 279 -3.72 13.28 3.51
CA GLY A 279 -3.64 12.68 4.85
C GLY A 279 -3.62 13.73 5.96
N PHE A 280 -3.50 13.28 7.20
CA PHE A 280 -3.27 14.17 8.35
C PHE A 280 -2.45 13.44 9.42
N SER A 281 -1.96 14.18 10.41
CA SER A 281 -1.40 13.60 11.62
C SER A 281 -1.83 14.39 12.85
N ASP A 282 -1.97 13.69 13.97
CA ASP A 282 -2.20 14.26 15.30
C ASP A 282 -0.90 14.56 16.06
N GLY A 283 0.26 14.42 15.42
CA GLY A 283 1.58 14.57 16.03
C GLY A 283 2.19 13.26 16.56
N TRP A 284 1.40 12.19 16.59
CA TRP A 284 1.83 10.87 17.05
C TRP A 284 1.68 9.82 15.95
N GLN A 285 0.50 9.80 15.34
CA GLN A 285 0.08 8.87 14.31
C GLN A 285 -0.21 9.64 13.02
N SER A 286 0.24 9.11 11.90
CA SER A 286 -0.16 9.60 10.57
C SER A 286 -1.32 8.79 10.03
N TYR A 287 -2.16 9.42 9.24
CA TYR A 287 -3.33 8.80 8.61
C TYR A 287 -3.35 9.13 7.12
N ILE A 288 -3.60 8.12 6.29
CA ILE A 288 -3.75 8.27 4.83
C ILE A 288 -5.21 8.15 4.43
N ARG A 289 -5.64 8.95 3.46
CA ARG A 289 -6.95 8.79 2.83
C ARG A 289 -6.93 7.65 1.81
N HIS A 290 -7.76 6.63 2.03
CA HIS A 290 -7.98 5.54 1.10
C HIS A 290 -9.48 5.16 1.05
N VAL A 291 -10.06 5.15 -0.15
CA VAL A 291 -11.50 4.89 -0.38
C VAL A 291 -12.42 5.80 0.48
N ASN A 292 -12.11 7.10 0.53
CA ASN A 292 -12.83 8.12 1.32
C ASN A 292 -12.83 7.92 2.85
N LEU A 293 -12.03 7.00 3.37
CA LEU A 293 -11.77 6.83 4.80
C LEU A 293 -10.31 7.12 5.08
N TYR A 294 -10.00 7.46 6.33
CA TYR A 294 -8.65 7.66 6.79
C TYR A 294 -8.21 6.44 7.59
N HIS A 295 -7.04 5.91 7.24
CA HIS A 295 -6.46 4.69 7.80
C HIS A 295 -5.14 5.04 8.50
N PRO A 296 -4.87 4.49 9.69
CA PRO A 296 -3.60 4.72 10.37
C PRO A 296 -2.44 4.12 9.56
N LEU A 297 -1.39 4.92 9.36
CA LEU A 297 -0.15 4.53 8.71
C LEU A 297 0.85 3.95 9.71
N SER A 298 1.25 2.71 9.54
CA SER A 298 2.37 2.10 10.25
C SER A 298 3.65 2.25 9.43
N GLN A 299 4.74 2.69 10.05
CA GLN A 299 6.05 2.67 9.39
C GLN A 299 6.70 1.27 9.50
N GLN A 300 7.08 0.71 8.36
CA GLN A 300 7.81 -0.55 8.27
C GLN A 300 9.08 -0.31 7.43
N ALA A 301 10.24 -0.22 8.09
CA ALA A 301 11.50 0.17 7.46
C ALA A 301 11.42 1.53 6.70
N GLU A 302 11.41 1.44 5.37
CA GLU A 302 11.38 2.54 4.41
C GLU A 302 10.02 2.69 3.70
N ILE A 303 9.03 1.89 4.09
CA ILE A 303 7.67 1.97 3.55
C ILE A 303 6.68 2.31 4.66
N PHE A 304 5.59 2.96 4.28
CA PHE A 304 4.42 3.07 5.13
C PHE A 304 3.41 2.01 4.72
N THR A 305 2.71 1.43 5.68
CA THR A 305 1.65 0.46 5.45
C THR A 305 0.38 0.83 6.20
N PHE A 306 -0.76 0.32 5.78
CA PHE A 306 -2.01 0.42 6.54
C PHE A 306 -2.91 -0.78 6.24
N VAL A 307 -3.91 -1.01 7.08
CA VAL A 307 -4.92 -2.04 6.85
C VAL A 307 -6.11 -1.41 6.13
N GLY A 308 -6.40 -1.87 4.92
CA GLY A 308 -7.49 -1.39 4.08
C GLY A 308 -8.36 -2.52 3.55
N ALA A 309 -9.46 -2.17 2.88
CA ALA A 309 -10.42 -3.14 2.40
C ALA A 309 -9.89 -3.80 1.14
N ALA A 310 -9.89 -5.13 1.10
CA ALA A 310 -9.50 -5.89 -0.09
C ALA A 310 -10.30 -5.41 -1.31
N PRO A 311 -9.66 -5.28 -2.48
CA PRO A 311 -10.37 -5.03 -3.72
C PRO A 311 -11.47 -6.08 -3.93
N VAL A 312 -12.50 -5.69 -4.68
CA VAL A 312 -13.59 -6.58 -5.04
C VAL A 312 -13.06 -7.76 -5.85
N ASP A 313 -13.31 -8.99 -5.37
CA ASP A 313 -13.09 -10.20 -6.15
C ASP A 313 -14.22 -10.36 -7.17
N VAL A 314 -14.03 -9.73 -8.35
CA VAL A 314 -15.04 -9.69 -9.41
C VAL A 314 -15.39 -11.09 -9.91
N ALA A 315 -14.42 -12.02 -9.97
CA ALA A 315 -14.71 -13.39 -10.38
C ALA A 315 -15.59 -14.12 -9.37
N ALA A 316 -15.25 -14.06 -8.07
CA ALA A 316 -16.08 -14.66 -7.04
C ALA A 316 -17.49 -14.05 -7.04
N GLN A 317 -17.60 -12.73 -7.21
CA GLN A 317 -18.88 -12.04 -7.29
C GLN A 317 -19.70 -12.43 -8.53
N ASN A 318 -19.08 -12.51 -9.71
CA ASN A 318 -19.75 -12.94 -10.94
C ASN A 318 -20.22 -14.40 -10.85
N GLN A 319 -19.41 -15.29 -10.26
CA GLN A 319 -19.80 -16.68 -10.02
C GLN A 319 -21.00 -16.77 -9.07
N GLN A 320 -21.02 -15.95 -8.01
CA GLN A 320 -22.15 -15.90 -7.08
C GLN A 320 -23.42 -15.33 -7.73
N ALA A 321 -23.28 -14.27 -8.53
CA ALA A 321 -24.39 -13.70 -9.29
C ALA A 321 -24.98 -14.71 -10.28
N LYS A 322 -24.12 -15.44 -11.00
CA LYS A 322 -24.53 -16.51 -11.92
C LYS A 322 -25.28 -17.63 -11.20
N ARG A 323 -24.76 -18.12 -10.07
CA ARG A 323 -25.46 -19.13 -9.24
C ARG A 323 -26.81 -18.63 -8.73
N THR A 324 -26.89 -17.35 -8.35
CA THR A 324 -28.15 -16.75 -7.89
C THR A 324 -29.17 -16.67 -9.02
N ALA A 325 -28.74 -16.27 -10.23
CA ALA A 325 -29.60 -16.23 -11.42
C ALA A 325 -30.07 -17.64 -11.84
N GLU A 326 -29.18 -18.64 -11.83
CA GLU A 326 -29.51 -20.04 -12.11
C GLU A 326 -30.51 -20.59 -11.09
N ASN A 327 -30.34 -20.28 -9.81
CA ASN A 327 -31.24 -20.73 -8.75
C ASN A 327 -32.59 -19.98 -8.72
N GLN A 328 -32.65 -18.74 -9.21
CA GLN A 328 -33.89 -17.95 -9.31
C GLN A 328 -34.75 -18.30 -10.54
N GLY A 329 -34.22 -19.06 -11.49
CA GLY A 329 -34.92 -19.47 -12.72
C GLY A 329 -36.08 -20.45 -12.54
N LEU A 330 -36.41 -20.89 -11.32
CA LEU A 330 -37.45 -21.90 -11.07
C LEU A 330 -38.59 -21.49 -10.11
N GLY A 331 -38.65 -20.26 -9.62
CA GLY A 331 -39.81 -19.84 -8.81
C GLY A 331 -39.62 -18.52 -8.10
N GLY A 332 -40.46 -17.54 -8.44
CA GLY A 332 -40.37 -16.13 -8.07
C GLY A 332 -40.01 -15.82 -6.62
N GLY A 333 -39.02 -14.95 -6.46
CA GLY A 333 -38.71 -14.30 -5.19
C GLY A 333 -37.43 -13.46 -5.27
N PHE A 334 -37.54 -12.19 -5.66
CA PHE A 334 -36.47 -11.19 -5.52
C PHE A 334 -36.25 -10.87 -4.03
N PHE A 335 -35.66 -11.79 -3.27
CA PHE A 335 -35.15 -11.48 -1.94
C PHE A 335 -33.69 -11.02 -2.08
N GLY A 336 -33.45 -9.77 -1.71
CA GLY A 336 -32.14 -9.10 -1.72
C GLY A 336 -31.16 -9.71 -0.72
N GLY A 337 -30.75 -10.95 -0.96
CA GLY A 337 -29.67 -11.60 -0.24
C GLY A 337 -28.40 -10.79 -0.43
N GLN A 338 -27.84 -10.28 0.67
CA GLN A 338 -26.55 -9.62 0.67
C GLN A 338 -25.50 -10.61 0.12
N LEU A 339 -24.87 -10.24 -1.00
CA LEU A 339 -23.77 -11.00 -1.58
C LEU A 339 -22.59 -11.01 -0.59
N VAL A 340 -22.40 -12.11 0.13
CA VAL A 340 -21.24 -12.33 1.00
C VAL A 340 -20.02 -12.72 0.14
N GLY A 341 -19.48 -11.75 -0.58
CA GLY A 341 -18.20 -11.89 -1.28
C GLY A 341 -17.01 -11.64 -0.34
N THR A 342 -15.84 -12.15 -0.70
CA THR A 342 -14.53 -11.84 -0.06
C THR A 342 -14.13 -10.36 -0.17
N THR A 343 -14.90 -9.59 -0.95
CA THR A 343 -15.01 -8.13 -0.90
C THR A 343 -14.98 -7.57 0.51
N GLY A 344 -14.05 -6.66 0.76
CA GLY A 344 -14.01 -5.94 2.02
C GLY A 344 -13.25 -6.65 3.14
N LYS A 345 -12.60 -7.81 2.92
CA LYS A 345 -11.67 -8.36 3.92
C LYS A 345 -10.53 -7.39 4.20
N PRO A 346 -10.07 -7.22 5.44
CA PRO A 346 -8.91 -6.38 5.72
C PRO A 346 -7.64 -7.00 5.12
N ILE A 347 -6.87 -6.20 4.38
CA ILE A 347 -5.55 -6.55 3.85
C ILE A 347 -4.57 -5.41 4.09
N VAL A 348 -3.28 -5.70 4.07
CA VAL A 348 -2.25 -4.67 4.21
C VAL A 348 -1.96 -4.03 2.85
N TYR A 349 -2.00 -2.71 2.84
CA TYR A 349 -1.55 -1.86 1.75
C TYR A 349 -0.19 -1.27 2.09
N GLY A 350 0.69 -1.19 1.10
CA GLY A 350 1.94 -0.42 1.16
C GLY A 350 1.77 0.88 0.40
N VAL A 351 2.28 1.97 0.96
CA VAL A 351 2.32 3.29 0.34
C VAL A 351 3.70 3.48 -0.29
N ASP A 352 3.74 3.62 -1.60
CA ASP A 352 4.94 4.06 -2.30
C ASP A 352 5.15 5.54 -2.01
N TRP A 353 6.22 5.88 -1.31
CA TRP A 353 6.51 7.25 -0.92
C TRP A 353 6.82 8.16 -2.11
N ARG A 354 7.17 7.62 -3.28
CA ARG A 354 7.45 8.43 -4.48
C ARG A 354 6.18 8.97 -5.12
N SER A 355 5.13 8.15 -5.14
CA SER A 355 3.87 8.44 -5.80
C SER A 355 2.74 8.78 -4.81
N GLY A 356 2.94 8.47 -3.53
CA GLY A 356 1.89 8.54 -2.49
C GLY A 356 0.82 7.47 -2.64
N LEU A 357 1.04 6.47 -3.49
CA LEU A 357 0.02 5.50 -3.87
C LEU A 357 0.02 4.29 -2.95
N ALA A 358 -1.17 3.93 -2.52
CA ALA A 358 -1.44 2.69 -1.82
C ALA A 358 -1.70 1.55 -2.79
N ALA A 359 -1.00 0.43 -2.62
CA ALA A 359 -1.32 -0.82 -3.29
C ALA A 359 -1.28 -1.99 -2.30
N PRO A 360 -2.04 -3.06 -2.52
CA PRO A 360 -1.92 -4.28 -1.71
C PRO A 360 -0.45 -4.71 -1.62
N VAL A 361 0.03 -5.01 -0.42
CA VAL A 361 1.29 -5.72 -0.24
C VAL A 361 1.03 -7.16 -0.68
N LEU A 362 1.04 -7.39 -2.00
CA LEU A 362 1.03 -8.73 -2.56
C LEU A 362 2.22 -9.45 -1.94
N ASN A 363 1.98 -10.62 -1.33
CA ASN A 363 2.98 -11.47 -0.69
C ASN A 363 4.31 -11.29 -1.43
N ALA A 364 5.27 -10.61 -0.80
CA ALA A 364 6.47 -10.15 -1.46
C ALA A 364 7.30 -11.33 -1.98
N SER A 365 6.95 -11.85 -3.15
CA SER A 365 7.86 -12.58 -4.01
C SER A 365 8.94 -11.54 -4.36
N THR A 366 10.16 -11.64 -3.86
CA THR A 366 11.09 -12.72 -4.20
C THR A 366 12.20 -12.92 -3.16
N ARG A 367 12.08 -12.40 -1.95
CA ARG A 367 12.98 -12.80 -0.85
C ARG A 367 12.16 -13.00 0.41
N PRO A 368 12.12 -14.22 0.99
CA PRO A 368 11.74 -14.38 2.38
C PRO A 368 12.78 -13.61 3.19
N ARG A 369 12.54 -12.33 3.43
CA ARG A 369 13.18 -11.70 4.57
C ARG A 369 12.59 -12.39 5.78
N HIS A 370 13.47 -12.86 6.68
CA HIS A 370 13.08 -13.37 8.00
C HIS A 370 12.61 -12.19 8.85
N ASP A 371 11.50 -11.58 8.42
CA ASP A 371 10.94 -10.38 8.99
C ASP A 371 9.87 -10.85 10.00
N THR A 372 10.36 -11.40 11.10
CA THR A 372 9.55 -11.70 12.29
C THR A 372 9.30 -10.40 13.03
N ALA A 373 8.03 -10.03 13.19
CA ALA A 373 7.68 -8.92 14.06
C ALA A 373 7.52 -9.42 15.50
N PHE A 374 7.98 -8.61 16.46
CA PHE A 374 7.73 -8.81 17.88
C PHE A 374 6.71 -7.80 18.36
N VAL A 375 5.66 -8.29 19.01
CA VAL A 375 4.58 -7.47 19.58
C VAL A 375 4.51 -7.70 21.08
N TYR A 376 4.84 -6.68 21.84
CA TYR A 376 4.76 -6.66 23.30
C TYR A 376 3.40 -6.12 23.70
N VAL A 377 2.52 -7.03 24.13
CA VAL A 377 1.22 -6.66 24.68
C VAL A 377 1.36 -6.57 26.18
N TYR A 378 1.07 -5.41 26.76
CA TYR A 378 1.29 -5.19 28.18
C TYR A 378 0.11 -4.52 28.86
N ARG A 379 -0.01 -4.76 30.15
CA ARG A 379 -1.06 -4.23 31.00
C ARG A 379 -0.43 -3.43 32.13
N PRO A 380 -0.65 -2.11 32.22
CA PRO A 380 -0.09 -1.28 33.29
C PRO A 380 -0.51 -1.76 34.69
N LEU A 381 0.18 -1.27 35.71
CA LEU A 381 -0.29 -1.40 37.08
C LEU A 381 -1.61 -0.63 37.24
N GLY A 382 -2.60 -1.28 37.86
CA GLY A 382 -3.95 -0.73 38.05
C GLY A 382 -5.02 -1.41 37.20
N GLY A 383 -6.29 -1.14 37.53
CA GLY A 383 -7.46 -1.78 36.91
C GLY A 383 -7.88 -3.10 37.59
N PRO A 384 -8.83 -3.86 36.99
CA PRO A 384 -9.39 -5.05 37.61
C PRO A 384 -8.32 -6.12 37.93
N PRO A 385 -8.31 -6.75 39.11
CA PRO A 385 -7.26 -7.70 39.48
C PRO A 385 -7.28 -8.99 38.64
N ALA A 386 -8.42 -9.30 38.00
CA ALA A 386 -8.59 -10.49 37.20
C ALA A 386 -7.60 -10.52 36.01
N PRO A 387 -6.91 -11.66 35.76
CA PRO A 387 -6.12 -11.85 34.55
C PRO A 387 -7.01 -11.70 33.30
N GLN A 388 -6.48 -11.05 32.27
CA GLN A 388 -7.16 -10.91 30.99
C GLN A 388 -6.58 -11.90 29.98
N ARG A 389 -7.42 -12.79 29.45
CA ARG A 389 -7.03 -13.73 28.40
C ARG A 389 -6.71 -12.96 27.13
N LEU A 390 -5.58 -13.26 26.50
CA LEU A 390 -5.19 -12.74 25.20
C LEU A 390 -5.35 -13.82 24.14
N LEU A 391 -5.93 -13.44 23.01
CA LEU A 391 -6.13 -14.29 21.86
C LEU A 391 -5.48 -13.66 20.64
N LEU A 392 -4.77 -14.49 19.86
CA LEU A 392 -4.22 -14.15 18.55
C LEU A 392 -5.01 -14.91 17.49
N ASN A 393 -5.72 -14.20 16.62
CA ASN A 393 -6.65 -14.77 15.65
C ASN A 393 -7.61 -15.78 16.31
N ASP A 394 -8.23 -15.36 17.42
CA ASP A 394 -9.17 -16.17 18.22
C ASP A 394 -8.59 -17.43 18.90
N ARG A 395 -7.27 -17.61 18.86
CA ARG A 395 -6.56 -18.65 19.62
C ARG A 395 -5.90 -18.06 20.85
N GLU A 396 -6.16 -18.60 22.04
CA GLU A 396 -5.51 -18.15 23.27
C GLU A 396 -3.98 -18.30 23.16
N VAL A 397 -3.27 -17.19 23.42
CA VAL A 397 -1.81 -17.11 23.43
C VAL A 397 -1.24 -16.85 24.82
N GLY A 398 -2.07 -16.44 25.78
CA GLY A 398 -1.66 -16.24 27.16
C GLY A 398 -2.68 -15.44 27.97
N GLN A 399 -2.29 -15.05 29.17
CA GLN A 399 -3.09 -14.20 30.07
C GLN A 399 -2.22 -13.09 30.66
N LEU A 400 -2.78 -11.88 30.80
CA LEU A 400 -2.12 -10.72 31.39
C LEU A 400 -2.76 -10.33 32.74
N LYS A 401 -2.00 -10.45 33.82
CA LYS A 401 -2.31 -9.78 35.09
C LYS A 401 -1.89 -8.30 35.02
N PRO A 402 -2.41 -7.41 35.91
CA PRO A 402 -1.87 -6.06 36.04
C PRO A 402 -0.36 -6.09 36.27
N GLY A 403 0.38 -5.23 35.57
CA GLY A 403 1.84 -5.16 35.65
C GLY A 403 2.60 -6.24 34.88
N GLN A 404 1.94 -6.98 33.97
CA GLN A 404 2.58 -8.00 33.14
C GLN A 404 2.59 -7.60 31.66
N TYR A 405 3.47 -8.25 30.90
CA TYR A 405 3.48 -8.22 29.45
C TYR A 405 3.62 -9.63 28.85
N LEU A 406 3.25 -9.76 27.59
CA LEU A 406 3.39 -10.95 26.75
C LEU A 406 4.09 -10.51 25.46
N GLU A 407 5.16 -11.21 25.13
CA GLU A 407 5.84 -11.09 23.84
C GLU A 407 5.20 -12.06 22.84
N LEU A 408 4.74 -11.53 21.72
CA LEU A 408 4.12 -12.29 20.64
C LEU A 408 4.98 -12.23 19.39
N VAL A 409 5.30 -13.41 18.86
CA VAL A 409 6.09 -13.58 17.64
C VAL A 409 5.16 -13.67 16.44
N TRP A 410 5.33 -12.79 15.45
CA TRP A 410 4.50 -12.75 14.24
C TRP A 410 5.35 -12.95 12.98
N PRO A 411 5.45 -14.18 12.46
CA PRO A 411 6.29 -14.51 11.30
C PRO A 411 5.60 -14.24 9.94
N HIS A 412 4.51 -13.46 9.93
CA HIS A 412 3.66 -13.27 8.76
C HIS A 412 3.71 -11.81 8.27
N PHE A 413 4.84 -11.41 7.69
CA PHE A 413 5.00 -10.09 7.07
C PHE A 413 3.86 -9.79 6.07
N GLY A 414 3.35 -8.56 6.10
CA GLY A 414 2.27 -8.11 5.22
C GLY A 414 0.89 -8.72 5.51
N ARG A 415 0.74 -9.55 6.55
CA ARG A 415 -0.57 -10.04 7.01
C ARG A 415 -1.03 -9.27 8.25
N PRO A 416 -2.33 -8.89 8.33
CA PRO A 416 -2.85 -8.28 9.53
C PRO A 416 -2.85 -9.30 10.68
N MET A 417 -2.55 -8.83 11.88
CA MET A 417 -2.55 -9.53 13.15
C MET A 417 -3.79 -9.10 13.93
N ARG A 418 -4.65 -10.06 14.33
CA ARG A 418 -5.84 -9.79 15.16
C ARG A 418 -5.55 -10.19 16.61
N LEU A 419 -5.47 -9.20 17.49
CA LEU A 419 -5.35 -9.38 18.94
C LEU A 419 -6.73 -9.23 19.58
N SER A 420 -7.15 -10.12 20.47
CA SER A 420 -8.44 -10.03 21.17
C SER A 420 -8.29 -10.32 22.66
N VAL A 421 -9.18 -9.74 23.47
CA VAL A 421 -9.18 -9.92 24.93
C VAL A 421 -10.44 -10.65 25.38
N GLY A 422 -10.26 -11.59 26.32
CA GLY A 422 -11.32 -12.32 26.99
C GLY A 422 -11.75 -13.57 26.24
N THR A 423 -12.66 -13.42 25.27
CA THR A 423 -13.26 -14.55 24.53
C THR A 423 -13.02 -14.42 23.03
N PRO A 424 -13.09 -15.53 22.26
CA PRO A 424 -13.12 -15.47 20.80
C PRO A 424 -14.20 -14.51 20.31
N GLY A 425 -13.87 -13.62 19.37
CA GLY A 425 -14.77 -12.55 18.92
C GLY A 425 -14.96 -11.39 19.92
N GLY A 426 -14.23 -11.37 21.05
CA GLY A 426 -14.22 -10.25 21.99
C GLY A 426 -13.56 -8.98 21.42
N PRO A 427 -13.45 -7.90 22.23
CA PRO A 427 -12.82 -6.66 21.81
C PRO A 427 -11.43 -6.91 21.23
N ALA A 428 -11.23 -6.49 19.98
CA ALA A 428 -10.03 -6.80 19.21
C ALA A 428 -9.26 -5.54 18.77
N LEU A 429 -8.00 -5.73 18.41
CA LEU A 429 -7.14 -4.80 17.68
C LEU A 429 -6.64 -5.52 16.43
N LEU A 430 -6.84 -4.92 15.26
CA LEU A 430 -6.34 -5.44 13.99
C LEU A 430 -5.23 -4.52 13.49
N LEU A 431 -4.03 -5.05 13.33
CA LEU A 431 -2.84 -4.24 13.04
C LEU A 431 -1.87 -4.94 12.09
N ALA A 432 -0.98 -4.19 11.45
CA ALA A 432 0.10 -4.73 10.63
C ALA A 432 1.44 -4.52 11.34
N PRO A 433 1.96 -5.53 12.10
CA PRO A 433 3.15 -5.35 12.92
C PRO A 433 4.36 -4.91 12.10
N SER A 434 5.16 -4.00 12.63
CA SER A 434 6.46 -3.64 12.06
C SER A 434 7.47 -4.74 12.33
N THR A 435 8.23 -5.13 11.31
CA THR A 435 9.30 -6.12 11.43
C THR A 435 10.67 -5.50 11.68
N THR A 436 10.74 -4.16 11.64
CA THR A 436 11.97 -3.38 11.85
C THR A 436 12.02 -2.68 13.19
N ALA A 437 10.93 -2.71 13.95
CA ALA A 437 10.84 -2.12 15.27
C ALA A 437 9.97 -3.01 16.16
N ALA A 438 10.25 -3.03 17.46
CA ALA A 438 9.35 -3.61 18.44
C ALA A 438 8.01 -2.87 18.43
N ASN A 439 6.92 -3.64 18.48
CA ASN A 439 5.56 -3.12 18.49
C ASN A 439 5.03 -3.21 19.91
N TYR A 440 4.39 -2.15 20.40
CA TYR A 440 3.90 -2.11 21.77
C TYR A 440 2.41 -1.80 21.78
N VAL A 441 1.66 -2.65 22.46
CA VAL A 441 0.21 -2.51 22.60
C VAL A 441 -0.12 -2.50 24.08
N ARG A 442 -0.68 -1.39 24.54
CA ARG A 442 -1.14 -1.22 25.91
C ARG A 442 -2.59 -1.67 26.04
N LEU A 443 -2.85 -2.45 27.08
CA LEU A 443 -4.17 -2.92 27.46
C LEU A 443 -4.71 -2.07 28.61
N GLY A 444 -5.50 -1.05 28.26
CA GLY A 444 -6.12 -0.11 29.17
C GLY A 444 -7.37 -0.66 29.89
N PRO A 445 -7.81 -0.02 30.99
CA PRO A 445 -8.93 -0.48 31.80
C PRO A 445 -10.33 -0.16 31.20
N ARG A 446 -10.42 0.50 30.03
CA ARG A 446 -11.69 0.99 29.46
C ARG A 446 -12.42 -0.08 28.63
N ALA A 447 -13.74 -0.13 28.77
CA ALA A 447 -14.58 -1.23 28.25
C ALA A 447 -14.86 -1.22 26.73
N ALA A 448 -14.84 -0.07 26.06
CA ALA A 448 -15.28 0.02 24.65
C ALA A 448 -14.19 -0.41 23.65
N SER A 449 -12.93 -0.07 23.91
CA SER A 449 -11.75 -0.59 23.21
C SER A 449 -10.60 -0.55 24.21
N PRO A 450 -10.17 -1.69 24.78
CA PRO A 450 -9.12 -1.71 25.78
C PRO A 450 -7.72 -1.54 25.16
N TRP A 451 -7.63 -1.45 23.84
CA TRP A 451 -6.39 -1.46 23.09
C TRP A 451 -5.90 -0.04 22.79
N GLU A 452 -4.63 0.22 23.11
CA GLU A 452 -3.95 1.48 22.79
C GLU A 452 -2.59 1.17 22.13
N TRP A 453 -2.36 1.74 20.95
CA TRP A 453 -1.08 1.63 20.25
C TRP A 453 -0.07 2.58 20.88
N MET A 454 1.13 2.08 21.17
CA MET A 454 2.13 2.87 21.88
C MET A 454 3.31 3.18 20.96
N PRO A 455 3.83 4.42 20.97
CA PRO A 455 5.09 4.72 20.32
C PRO A 455 6.20 3.82 20.87
N ALA A 456 7.08 3.32 20.00
CA ALA A 456 8.09 2.32 20.36
C ALA A 456 8.90 2.71 21.62
N ARG A 457 9.42 3.94 21.68
CA ARG A 457 10.18 4.44 22.84
C ARG A 457 9.36 4.48 24.13
N GLN A 458 8.09 4.86 24.05
CA GLN A 458 7.22 4.92 25.23
C GLN A 458 6.83 3.52 25.68
N GLY A 459 6.44 2.65 24.74
CA GLY A 459 6.10 1.27 25.04
C GLY A 459 7.28 0.48 25.63
N GLU A 460 8.48 0.67 25.08
CA GLU A 460 9.72 0.12 25.63
C GLU A 460 9.96 0.60 27.07
N ALA A 461 9.90 1.91 27.32
CA ALA A 461 10.06 2.46 28.67
C ALA A 461 9.01 1.95 29.66
N GLU A 462 7.75 1.77 29.22
CA GLU A 462 6.67 1.23 30.06
C GLU A 462 6.90 -0.28 30.34
N VAL A 463 7.30 -1.08 29.36
CA VAL A 463 7.62 -2.51 29.54
C VAL A 463 8.84 -2.69 30.44
N ASP A 464 9.90 -1.91 30.26
CA ASP A 464 11.10 -1.91 31.11
C ASP A 464 10.76 -1.57 32.57
N ALA A 465 9.82 -0.64 32.78
CA ALA A 465 9.35 -0.30 34.12
C ALA A 465 8.63 -1.48 34.80
N LEU A 466 7.84 -2.27 34.04
CA LEU A 466 7.21 -3.49 34.53
C LEU A 466 8.24 -4.57 34.87
N GLU A 467 9.29 -4.74 34.06
CA GLU A 467 10.37 -5.68 34.35
C GLU A 467 11.12 -5.35 35.64
N LYS A 468 11.47 -4.08 35.84
CA LYS A 468 12.15 -3.61 37.06
C LYS A 468 11.32 -3.88 38.31
N GLN A 469 10.00 -3.78 38.22
CA GLN A 469 9.10 -4.08 39.33
C GLN A 469 9.02 -5.58 39.62
N ARG A 470 9.07 -6.43 38.58
CA ARG A 470 9.06 -7.89 38.75
C ARG A 470 10.34 -8.44 39.38
N SER A 471 11.45 -7.73 39.23
CA SER A 471 12.74 -8.09 39.85
C SER A 471 12.88 -7.70 41.33
N ARG A 472 11.93 -6.94 41.88
CA ARG A 472 11.87 -6.57 43.30
C ARG A 472 10.91 -7.50 44.03
#